data_AF-X1L0C0-F1
#
_entry.id   AF-X1L0C0-F1
#
_cell.length_a   1.000
_cell.length_b   1.000
_cell.length_c   1.000
_cell.angle_alpha   90.00
_cell.angle_beta   90.00
_cell.angle_gamma   90.00
#
_symmetry.space_group_name_H-M   'P 1'
#
loop_
_entity.id
_entity.type
_entity.pdbx_description
1 polymer ?
#
loop_
_entity_poly.entity_id
_entity_poly.type
_entity_poly.pdbx_seq_one_letter_code
_entity_poly.pdbx_strand_id
1 'polypeptide(L)'
;KGESIADMARVVGSYADIIVIRHPWEGAARVVADYAGIPVINAGDGGHEHPTQTLCDLYTIKKERQTIKGLKIALWGDLKYGRTIHSLAYALARFGATILFRPVPGLEMPENILRKITTECKGELIKYDALGSVVKERLLPLDAIYITPSGPHQLAMMPDISIQIELEAGVDALYVTRLQKERHAPEAGGQGVRKGYLVDKKLLRGKEFKRTIVMHPLPRVDELAYEVDADPRSMYFKQASRGVPVRMALIALLLGAKEVTISEGDDSFIRKVDYPVYKRDSGVRCPNPTCVSNQETEIRYIKPEFKIVSLEPLTLKCIYCEQ
;
A
#
# COMPACT_ATOMS: atom_id res chain seq x y z
N LYS A 1 -7.95 -29.38 -7.26
CA LYS A 1 -8.49 -29.80 -8.58
C LYS A 1 -7.43 -29.81 -9.68
N GLY A 2 -6.20 -29.30 -9.46
CA GLY A 2 -5.03 -29.59 -10.30
C GLY A 2 -4.89 -28.75 -11.58
N GLU A 3 -5.97 -28.08 -12.02
CA GLU A 3 -5.95 -27.10 -13.10
C GLU A 3 -5.13 -25.86 -12.71
N SER A 4 -4.38 -25.32 -13.69
CA SER A 4 -3.55 -24.13 -13.51
C SER A 4 -4.39 -22.85 -13.50
N ILE A 5 -3.86 -21.78 -12.89
CA ILE A 5 -4.51 -20.46 -12.94
C ILE A 5 -4.57 -19.94 -14.39
N ALA A 6 -3.55 -20.23 -15.20
CA ALA A 6 -3.51 -19.83 -16.59
C ALA A 6 -4.63 -20.47 -17.43
N ASP A 7 -4.89 -21.78 -17.24
CA ASP A 7 -5.96 -22.47 -17.95
C ASP A 7 -7.34 -22.00 -17.49
N MET A 8 -7.53 -21.86 -16.16
CA MET A 8 -8.74 -21.28 -15.60
C MET A 8 -9.01 -19.88 -16.19
N ALA A 9 -7.98 -19.03 -16.31
CA ALA A 9 -8.11 -17.69 -16.89
C ALA A 9 -8.59 -17.73 -18.35
N ARG A 10 -8.08 -18.66 -19.17
CA ARG A 10 -8.52 -18.82 -20.56
C ARG A 10 -9.97 -19.28 -20.66
N VAL A 11 -10.35 -20.27 -19.84
CA VAL A 11 -11.71 -20.82 -19.83
C VAL A 11 -12.71 -19.74 -19.41
N VAL A 12 -12.47 -19.11 -18.25
CA VAL A 12 -13.35 -18.05 -17.73
C VAL A 12 -13.36 -16.84 -18.67
N GLY A 13 -12.21 -16.51 -19.26
CA GLY A 13 -12.05 -15.43 -20.24
C GLY A 13 -12.93 -15.60 -21.48
N SER A 14 -13.25 -16.84 -21.86
CA SER A 14 -14.16 -17.12 -22.98
C SER A 14 -15.65 -16.93 -22.65
N TYR A 15 -16.01 -16.81 -21.36
CA TYR A 15 -17.40 -16.73 -20.90
C TYR A 15 -17.81 -15.36 -20.35
N ALA A 16 -16.87 -14.47 -20.05
CA ALA A 16 -17.11 -13.20 -19.38
C ALA A 16 -16.47 -12.02 -20.12
N ASP A 17 -16.97 -10.80 -19.89
CA ASP A 17 -16.37 -9.58 -20.44
C ASP A 17 -15.28 -8.99 -19.52
N ILE A 18 -15.27 -9.37 -18.24
CA ILE A 18 -14.32 -8.90 -17.22
C ILE A 18 -14.14 -9.94 -16.12
N ILE A 19 -12.92 -10.07 -15.59
CA ILE A 19 -12.63 -10.92 -14.43
C ILE A 19 -12.27 -10.05 -13.23
N VAL A 20 -12.90 -10.32 -12.09
CA VAL A 20 -12.47 -9.80 -10.78
C VAL A 20 -11.90 -10.96 -9.99
N ILE A 21 -10.62 -10.90 -9.65
CA ILE A 21 -9.95 -12.01 -8.95
C ILE A 21 -9.37 -11.57 -7.61
N ARG A 22 -9.55 -12.43 -6.61
CA ARG A 22 -8.85 -12.38 -5.33
C ARG A 22 -8.19 -13.72 -5.10
N HIS A 23 -6.89 -13.74 -4.83
CA HIS A 23 -6.11 -14.97 -4.70
C HIS A 23 -5.13 -14.91 -3.52
N PRO A 24 -4.83 -16.02 -2.82
CA PRO A 24 -3.81 -16.05 -1.77
C PRO A 24 -2.37 -15.93 -2.28
N TRP A 25 -2.11 -16.24 -3.54
CA TRP A 25 -0.77 -16.15 -4.14
C TRP A 25 -0.50 -14.77 -4.71
N GLU A 26 0.69 -14.25 -4.46
CA GLU A 26 1.16 -12.96 -4.96
C GLU A 26 1.48 -13.06 -6.45
N GLY A 27 0.98 -12.09 -7.24
CA GLY A 27 1.10 -12.08 -8.69
C GLY A 27 0.08 -12.94 -9.44
N ALA A 28 -0.83 -13.63 -8.75
CA ALA A 28 -1.86 -14.44 -9.43
C ALA A 28 -2.78 -13.59 -10.31
N ALA A 29 -3.15 -12.38 -9.87
CA ALA A 29 -3.95 -11.46 -10.70
C ALA A 29 -3.23 -11.05 -11.98
N ARG A 30 -1.89 -10.94 -11.93
CA ARG A 30 -1.07 -10.65 -13.11
C ARG A 30 -1.10 -11.82 -14.10
N VAL A 31 -0.91 -13.04 -13.62
CA VAL A 31 -1.02 -14.25 -14.44
C VAL A 31 -2.38 -14.33 -15.13
N VAL A 32 -3.47 -14.09 -14.40
CA VAL A 32 -4.81 -14.09 -15.01
C VAL A 32 -4.93 -13.01 -16.09
N ALA A 33 -4.40 -11.80 -15.85
CA ALA A 33 -4.38 -10.74 -16.85
C ALA A 33 -3.59 -11.11 -18.12
N ASP A 34 -2.48 -11.83 -17.98
CA ASP A 34 -1.64 -12.24 -19.12
C ASP A 34 -2.32 -13.33 -19.99
N TYR A 35 -3.29 -14.08 -19.46
CA TYR A 35 -3.93 -15.23 -20.16
C TYR A 35 -5.43 -15.10 -20.44
N ALA A 36 -6.15 -14.20 -19.77
CA ALA A 36 -7.61 -14.13 -19.87
C ALA A 36 -8.13 -13.57 -21.20
N GLY A 37 -7.33 -12.74 -21.90
CA GLY A 37 -7.76 -12.06 -23.14
C GLY A 37 -8.81 -10.96 -22.94
N ILE A 38 -9.23 -10.69 -21.70
CA ILE A 38 -10.21 -9.68 -21.30
C ILE A 38 -9.68 -8.88 -20.10
N PRO A 39 -10.26 -7.71 -19.76
CA PRO A 39 -9.84 -6.93 -18.60
C PRO A 39 -9.91 -7.73 -17.28
N VAL A 40 -8.91 -7.52 -16.41
CA VAL A 40 -8.81 -8.19 -15.10
C VAL A 40 -8.63 -7.15 -13.99
N ILE A 41 -9.44 -7.25 -12.94
CA ILE A 41 -9.34 -6.43 -11.74
C ILE A 41 -8.77 -7.26 -10.60
N ASN A 42 -7.62 -6.82 -10.06
CA ASN A 42 -7.06 -7.37 -8.82
C ASN A 42 -7.88 -6.88 -7.61
N ALA A 43 -8.68 -7.77 -7.02
CA ALA A 43 -9.39 -7.58 -5.76
C ALA A 43 -8.57 -8.06 -4.54
N GLY A 44 -7.29 -8.34 -4.74
CA GLY A 44 -6.28 -8.61 -3.71
C GLY A 44 -5.51 -9.91 -3.98
N ASP A 45 -4.18 -9.84 -3.97
CA ASP A 45 -3.28 -10.99 -4.16
C ASP A 45 -2.30 -11.13 -2.99
N GLY A 46 -2.36 -12.23 -2.24
CA GLY A 46 -1.43 -12.55 -1.14
C GLY A 46 -1.18 -11.42 -0.12
N GLY A 47 0.08 -11.08 0.15
CA GLY A 47 0.50 -9.89 0.89
C GLY A 47 0.87 -8.70 0.00
N HIS A 48 0.67 -8.83 -1.31
CA HIS A 48 1.19 -7.93 -2.34
C HIS A 48 0.33 -6.67 -2.49
N GLU A 49 -0.73 -6.69 -3.29
CA GLU A 49 -1.50 -5.47 -3.60
C GLU A 49 -3.02 -5.61 -3.40
N HIS A 50 -3.70 -4.46 -3.29
CA HIS A 50 -5.15 -4.33 -3.35
C HIS A 50 -5.57 -2.98 -3.97
N PRO A 51 -5.44 -2.82 -5.30
CA PRO A 51 -5.57 -1.51 -5.96
C PRO A 51 -6.97 -0.90 -5.85
N THR A 52 -8.03 -1.71 -5.88
CA THR A 52 -9.40 -1.21 -5.74
C THR A 52 -9.72 -0.66 -4.35
N GLN A 53 -9.05 -1.16 -3.31
CA GLN A 53 -9.13 -0.58 -1.97
C GLN A 53 -8.39 0.76 -1.95
N THR A 54 -7.18 0.82 -2.51
CA THR A 54 -6.41 2.07 -2.63
C THR A 54 -7.18 3.16 -3.37
N LEU A 55 -7.85 2.85 -4.49
CA LEU A 55 -8.70 3.82 -5.18
C LEU A 55 -9.80 4.40 -4.28
N CYS A 56 -10.42 3.54 -3.46
CA CYS A 56 -11.44 3.94 -2.50
C CYS A 56 -10.86 4.84 -1.39
N ASP A 57 -9.66 4.53 -0.92
CA ASP A 57 -8.96 5.28 0.12
C ASP A 57 -8.57 6.67 -0.40
N LEU A 58 -7.94 6.72 -1.58
CA LEU A 58 -7.56 7.98 -2.24
C LEU A 58 -8.77 8.85 -2.55
N TYR A 59 -9.85 8.26 -3.07
CA TYR A 59 -11.10 8.98 -3.32
C TYR A 59 -11.68 9.55 -2.02
N THR A 60 -11.60 8.79 -0.92
CA THR A 60 -12.06 9.25 0.39
C THR A 60 -11.24 10.44 0.87
N ILE A 61 -9.90 10.36 0.81
CA ILE A 61 -9.01 11.46 1.20
C ILE A 61 -9.28 12.68 0.32
N LYS A 62 -9.28 12.52 -1.01
CA LYS A 62 -9.51 13.62 -1.96
C LYS A 62 -10.87 14.28 -1.74
N LYS A 63 -11.91 13.50 -1.42
CA LYS A 63 -13.26 14.05 -1.16
C LYS A 63 -13.33 14.85 0.14
N GLU A 64 -12.64 14.43 1.19
CA GLU A 64 -12.61 15.14 2.48
C GLU A 64 -11.60 16.30 2.53
N ARG A 65 -10.52 16.23 1.75
CA ARG A 65 -9.40 17.18 1.79
C ARG A 65 -9.19 18.01 0.53
N GLN A 66 -9.96 17.74 -0.53
CA GLN A 66 -9.87 18.36 -1.86
C GLN A 66 -8.58 18.03 -2.63
N THR A 67 -7.46 17.84 -1.95
CA THR A 67 -6.16 17.43 -2.49
C THR A 67 -5.53 16.31 -1.66
N ILE A 68 -4.57 15.60 -2.23
CA ILE A 68 -3.68 14.65 -1.53
C ILE A 68 -2.26 15.23 -1.43
N LYS A 69 -1.86 16.06 -2.41
CA LYS A 69 -0.54 16.68 -2.47
C LYS A 69 -0.31 17.56 -1.25
N GLY A 70 0.83 17.36 -0.59
CA GLY A 70 1.26 18.10 0.59
C GLY A 70 0.58 17.69 1.90
N LEU A 71 -0.35 16.71 1.88
CA LEU A 71 -0.95 16.20 3.10
C LEU A 71 0.03 15.34 3.90
N LYS A 72 -0.10 15.39 5.23
CA LYS A 72 0.61 14.51 6.15
C LYS A 72 -0.30 13.34 6.53
N ILE A 73 0.08 12.13 6.15
CA ILE A 73 -0.75 10.93 6.34
C ILE A 73 0.01 9.92 7.19
N ALA A 74 -0.56 9.56 8.33
CA ALA A 74 -0.02 8.53 9.21
C ALA A 74 -0.63 7.17 8.87
N LEU A 75 0.22 6.18 8.60
CA LEU A 75 -0.17 4.78 8.43
C LEU A 75 0.15 4.05 9.73
N TRP A 76 -0.86 3.55 10.44
CA TRP A 76 -0.72 2.97 11.77
C TRP A 76 -1.22 1.52 11.83
N GLY A 77 -0.36 0.60 12.28
CA GLY A 77 -0.75 -0.78 12.58
C GLY A 77 0.23 -1.81 12.06
N ASP A 78 -0.30 -2.85 11.43
CA ASP A 78 0.49 -3.88 10.74
C ASP A 78 0.91 -3.36 9.36
N LEU A 79 2.13 -2.80 9.29
CA LEU A 79 2.69 -2.29 8.04
C LEU A 79 3.45 -3.38 7.27
N LYS A 80 3.70 -4.54 7.88
CA LYS A 80 4.50 -5.63 7.32
C LYS A 80 3.71 -6.54 6.40
N TYR A 81 2.49 -6.88 6.81
CA TYR A 81 1.62 -7.80 6.07
C TYR A 81 0.41 -7.08 5.44
N GLY A 82 0.21 -5.80 5.74
CA GLY A 82 -0.92 -5.00 5.28
C GLY A 82 -0.89 -4.70 3.78
N ARG A 83 -1.39 -5.62 2.94
CA ARG A 83 -1.48 -5.42 1.46
C ARG A 83 -2.11 -4.09 1.04
N THR A 84 -3.10 -3.62 1.80
CA THR A 84 -3.80 -2.35 1.53
C THR A 84 -2.91 -1.15 1.84
N ILE A 85 -2.08 -1.23 2.89
CA ILE A 85 -1.10 -0.20 3.24
C ILE A 85 0.00 -0.14 2.19
N HIS A 86 0.52 -1.28 1.72
CA HIS A 86 1.57 -1.30 0.71
C HIS A 86 1.12 -0.55 -0.56
N SER A 87 -0.04 -0.93 -1.10
CA SER A 87 -0.63 -0.26 -2.26
C SER A 87 -0.95 1.22 -2.00
N LEU A 88 -1.47 1.54 -0.81
CA LEU A 88 -1.78 2.92 -0.44
C LEU A 88 -0.50 3.77 -0.33
N ALA A 89 0.57 3.27 0.26
CA ALA A 89 1.83 3.99 0.42
C ALA A 89 2.44 4.38 -0.94
N TYR A 90 2.42 3.47 -1.93
CA TYR A 90 2.84 3.79 -3.29
C TYR A 90 2.02 4.92 -3.90
N ALA A 91 0.70 4.86 -3.76
CA ALA A 91 -0.15 5.88 -4.33
C ALA A 91 0.01 7.22 -3.62
N LEU A 92 0.07 7.24 -2.28
CA LEU A 92 0.27 8.46 -1.50
C LEU A 92 1.58 9.16 -1.86
N ALA A 93 2.67 8.40 -2.02
CA ALA A 93 3.95 8.94 -2.48
C ALA A 93 3.82 9.56 -3.88
N ARG A 94 3.15 8.87 -4.81
CA ARG A 94 2.90 9.39 -6.17
C ARG A 94 2.04 10.65 -6.17
N PHE A 95 1.02 10.74 -5.33
CA PHE A 95 0.17 11.93 -5.19
C PHE A 95 0.84 13.05 -4.38
N GLY A 96 2.05 12.83 -3.89
CA GLY A 96 2.88 13.83 -3.22
C GLY A 96 2.49 14.13 -1.79
N ALA A 97 1.99 13.13 -1.06
CA ALA A 97 1.79 13.21 0.38
C ALA A 97 3.09 12.93 1.14
N THR A 98 3.21 13.48 2.34
CA THR A 98 4.23 13.07 3.32
C THR A 98 3.65 11.92 4.14
N ILE A 99 4.36 10.79 4.20
CA ILE A 99 3.89 9.56 4.85
C ILE A 99 4.65 9.36 6.16
N LEU A 100 3.90 9.17 7.25
CA LEU A 100 4.44 8.84 8.56
C LEU A 100 4.14 7.36 8.85
N PHE A 101 5.17 6.52 8.86
CA PHE A 101 5.02 5.09 9.15
C PHE A 101 5.04 4.86 10.66
N ARG A 102 3.88 4.47 11.20
CA ARG A 102 3.68 4.18 12.62
C ARG A 102 3.43 2.67 12.79
N PRO A 103 4.42 1.79 12.75
CA PRO A 103 4.15 0.36 12.92
C PRO A 103 3.92 0.00 14.38
N VAL A 104 3.18 -1.07 14.62
CA VAL A 104 3.31 -1.80 15.89
C VAL A 104 4.69 -2.47 15.91
N PRO A 105 5.41 -2.51 17.06
CA PRO A 105 6.76 -3.08 17.11
C PRO A 105 6.82 -4.51 16.52
N GLY A 106 7.76 -4.73 15.59
CA GLY A 106 7.93 -5.98 14.85
C GLY A 106 7.09 -6.10 13.56
N LEU A 107 6.27 -5.09 13.26
CA LEU A 107 5.42 -5.01 12.06
C LEU A 107 5.75 -3.78 11.21
N GLU A 108 7.04 -3.44 11.14
CA GLU A 108 7.60 -2.35 10.34
C GLU A 108 7.35 -2.52 8.84
N MET A 109 7.43 -1.41 8.10
CA MET A 109 7.25 -1.44 6.65
C MET A 109 8.38 -2.27 6.00
N PRO A 110 8.09 -3.23 5.11
CA PRO A 110 9.14 -4.03 4.50
C PRO A 110 10.08 -3.18 3.63
N GLU A 111 11.38 -3.50 3.69
CA GLU A 111 12.43 -2.70 3.03
C GLU A 111 12.27 -2.63 1.50
N ASN A 112 11.72 -3.67 0.87
CA ASN A 112 11.41 -3.67 -0.56
C ASN A 112 10.32 -2.63 -0.92
N ILE A 113 9.34 -2.42 -0.04
CA ILE A 113 8.30 -1.39 -0.23
C ILE A 113 8.93 0.00 -0.11
N LEU A 114 9.72 0.23 0.94
CA LEU A 114 10.42 1.51 1.18
C LEU A 114 11.36 1.86 0.01
N ARG A 115 12.17 0.89 -0.44
CA ARG A 115 13.07 1.04 -1.59
C ARG A 115 12.31 1.37 -2.87
N LYS A 116 11.20 0.68 -3.14
CA LYS A 116 10.36 0.98 -4.32
C LYS A 116 9.79 2.40 -4.26
N ILE A 117 9.32 2.85 -3.11
CA ILE A 117 8.84 4.23 -2.93
C ILE A 117 9.96 5.25 -3.20
N THR A 118 11.15 5.07 -2.60
CA THR A 118 12.26 6.03 -2.79
C THR A 118 12.77 6.06 -4.22
N THR A 119 12.99 4.88 -4.81
CA THR A 119 13.50 4.76 -6.20
C THR A 119 12.53 5.28 -7.25
N GLU A 120 11.22 5.04 -7.07
CA GLU A 120 10.24 5.38 -8.10
C GLU A 120 9.61 6.78 -7.87
N CYS A 121 9.63 7.34 -6.66
CA CYS A 121 8.78 8.50 -6.32
C CYS A 121 9.52 9.81 -5.94
N LYS A 122 10.83 9.98 -6.19
CA LYS A 122 11.61 11.25 -5.99
C LYS A 122 11.64 11.87 -4.58
N GLY A 123 10.95 11.29 -3.60
CA GLY A 123 11.01 11.72 -2.20
C GLY A 123 12.17 11.12 -1.42
N GLU A 124 12.37 11.65 -0.22
CA GLU A 124 13.41 11.23 0.71
C GLU A 124 12.82 10.40 1.85
N LEU A 125 13.52 9.34 2.23
CA LEU A 125 13.15 8.48 3.35
C LEU A 125 14.10 8.70 4.52
N ILE A 126 13.53 9.07 5.67
CA ILE A 126 14.28 9.32 6.90
C ILE A 126 13.86 8.26 7.92
N LYS A 127 14.81 7.40 8.33
CA LYS A 127 14.61 6.37 9.36
C LYS A 127 14.80 6.94 10.75
N TYR A 128 13.96 6.54 11.69
CA TYR A 128 13.94 7.08 13.06
C TYR A 128 15.26 6.91 13.83
N ASP A 129 16.00 5.81 13.62
CA ASP A 129 17.29 5.59 14.30
C ASP A 129 18.36 6.64 13.95
N ALA A 130 18.23 7.31 12.80
CA ALA A 130 19.13 8.39 12.39
C ALA A 130 18.83 9.74 13.06
N LEU A 131 17.78 9.84 13.90
CA LEU A 131 17.27 11.09 14.47
C LEU A 131 17.65 11.35 15.93
N GLY A 132 18.46 10.49 16.53
CA GLY A 132 18.89 10.64 17.92
C GLY A 132 17.78 10.41 18.96
N SER A 133 18.14 10.50 20.25
CA SER A 133 17.34 10.08 21.41
C SER A 133 16.28 11.09 21.90
N VAL A 134 15.83 12.04 21.05
CA VAL A 134 15.01 13.19 21.48
C VAL A 134 13.49 12.98 21.40
N VAL A 135 13.04 11.75 21.13
CA VAL A 135 11.61 11.41 21.08
C VAL A 135 11.32 10.28 22.08
N LYS A 136 11.69 10.51 23.35
CA LYS A 136 11.05 9.81 24.46
C LYS A 136 9.70 10.50 24.71
N GLU A 137 8.63 9.74 24.51
CA GLU A 137 7.22 10.08 24.76
C GLU A 137 6.51 10.91 23.68
N ARG A 138 6.03 10.24 22.63
CA ARG A 138 4.77 10.59 21.96
C ARG A 138 3.92 9.32 21.79
N LEU A 139 2.59 9.48 21.74
CA LEU A 139 1.60 8.39 21.88
C LEU A 139 1.76 7.22 20.89
N LEU A 140 2.49 7.38 19.79
CA LEU A 140 2.60 6.42 18.70
C LEU A 140 4.07 6.13 18.34
N PRO A 141 4.50 4.87 18.17
CA PRO A 141 5.84 4.54 17.65
C PRO A 141 6.01 5.03 16.20
N LEU A 142 7.17 5.62 15.86
CA LEU A 142 7.53 6.06 14.50
C LEU A 142 8.72 5.25 14.01
N ASP A 143 8.62 4.71 12.79
CA ASP A 143 9.69 3.94 12.16
C ASP A 143 10.41 4.77 11.10
N ALA A 144 9.66 5.38 10.18
CA ALA A 144 10.21 6.24 9.15
C ALA A 144 9.24 7.33 8.71
N ILE A 145 9.79 8.38 8.08
CA ILE A 145 9.04 9.40 7.36
C ILE A 145 9.47 9.39 5.90
N TYR A 146 8.50 9.34 5.00
CA TYR A 146 8.72 9.61 3.59
C TYR A 146 8.27 11.02 3.25
N ILE A 147 9.19 11.86 2.81
CA ILE A 147 8.95 13.27 2.51
C ILE A 147 8.91 13.43 0.99
N THR A 148 7.76 13.86 0.48
CA THR A 148 7.64 14.27 -0.93
C THR A 148 8.18 15.70 -1.07
N PRO A 149 9.06 16.00 -2.04
CA PRO A 149 9.49 17.36 -2.32
C PRO A 149 8.31 18.21 -2.81
N SER A 150 8.04 19.32 -2.14
CA SER A 150 7.04 20.32 -2.58
C SER A 150 7.60 21.29 -3.64
N GLY A 151 8.93 21.40 -3.76
CA GLY A 151 9.66 22.18 -4.76
C GLY A 151 11.18 22.00 -4.68
N PRO A 152 11.97 22.59 -5.60
CA PRO A 152 13.43 22.41 -5.67
C PRO A 152 14.17 22.84 -4.40
N HIS A 153 13.66 23.86 -3.72
CA HIS A 153 14.29 24.46 -2.55
C HIS A 153 14.16 23.62 -1.28
N GLN A 154 13.15 22.75 -1.18
CA GLN A 154 13.00 21.87 0.00
C GLN A 154 14.16 20.88 0.10
N LEU A 155 14.69 20.39 -1.04
CA LEU A 155 15.84 19.49 -1.10
C LEU A 155 17.15 20.16 -0.65
N ALA A 156 17.28 21.48 -0.84
CA ALA A 156 18.48 22.23 -0.49
C ALA A 156 18.51 22.68 0.98
N MET A 157 17.36 22.70 1.67
CA MET A 157 17.24 23.10 3.07
C MET A 157 17.28 21.91 4.04
N MET A 158 17.90 20.80 3.65
CA MET A 158 17.95 19.56 4.45
C MET A 158 19.28 19.30 5.18
N PRO A 159 19.94 20.26 5.85
CA PRO A 159 20.82 19.91 6.96
C PRO A 159 19.99 19.91 8.25
N ASP A 160 19.83 18.73 8.85
CA ASP A 160 19.23 18.51 10.17
C ASP A 160 17.74 18.90 10.32
N ILE A 161 16.84 18.07 9.77
CA ILE A 161 15.41 18.14 10.12
C ILE A 161 15.26 17.86 11.62
N SER A 162 14.94 18.91 12.39
CA SER A 162 14.38 18.75 13.73
C SER A 162 12.93 18.24 13.62
N ILE A 163 12.78 16.90 13.54
CA ILE A 163 11.48 16.21 13.45
C ILE A 163 10.52 16.55 14.60
N GLN A 164 11.03 17.15 15.68
CA GLN A 164 10.23 17.76 16.74
C GLN A 164 9.18 18.76 16.23
N ILE A 165 9.48 19.49 15.14
CA ILE A 165 8.62 20.54 14.58
C ILE A 165 7.47 19.95 13.72
N GLU A 166 7.65 18.79 13.08
CA GLU A 166 6.63 18.27 12.16
C GLU A 166 5.46 17.56 12.83
N LEU A 167 5.66 17.02 14.04
CA LEU A 167 4.59 16.40 14.83
C LEU A 167 3.77 17.40 15.65
N GLU A 168 4.26 18.62 15.85
CA GLU A 168 3.46 19.72 16.38
C GLU A 168 2.45 20.27 15.34
N ALA A 169 2.74 20.08 14.06
CA ALA A 169 1.91 20.58 12.96
C ALA A 169 0.64 19.74 12.66
N GLY A 170 0.43 18.62 13.37
CA GLY A 170 -0.75 17.76 13.20
C GLY A 170 -0.70 16.81 12.00
N VAL A 171 -1.68 15.90 11.94
CA VAL A 171 -1.81 14.88 10.89
C VAL A 171 -3.12 15.11 10.12
N ASP A 172 -3.10 15.04 8.80
CA ASP A 172 -4.31 15.23 7.98
C ASP A 172 -5.15 13.97 7.90
N ALA A 173 -4.55 12.78 7.81
CA ALA A 173 -5.27 11.52 7.85
C ALA A 173 -4.53 10.48 8.68
N LEU A 174 -5.28 9.77 9.53
CA LEU A 174 -4.80 8.62 10.29
C LEU A 174 -5.44 7.37 9.69
N TYR A 175 -4.65 6.59 8.96
CA TYR A 175 -5.08 5.34 8.34
C TYR A 175 -4.64 4.18 9.22
N VAL A 176 -5.60 3.50 9.82
CA VAL A 176 -5.39 2.46 10.83
C VAL A 176 -5.64 1.08 10.21
N THR A 177 -4.88 0.06 10.60
CA THR A 177 -5.10 -1.30 10.12
C THR A 177 -5.27 -2.35 11.20
N ARG A 178 -6.09 -3.34 10.92
CA ARG A 178 -6.19 -4.52 11.76
C ARG A 178 -4.84 -5.25 11.85
N LEU A 179 -4.50 -5.73 13.05
CA LEU A 179 -3.41 -6.70 13.25
C LEU A 179 -3.80 -8.08 12.69
N GLN A 180 -3.06 -8.57 11.69
CA GLN A 180 -3.37 -9.83 11.01
C GLN A 180 -2.83 -11.03 11.79
N LYS A 181 -3.48 -11.36 12.92
CA LYS A 181 -3.10 -12.48 13.81
C LYS A 181 -2.94 -13.80 13.05
N GLU A 182 -3.74 -14.01 12.00
CA GLU A 182 -3.67 -15.18 11.14
C GLU A 182 -2.39 -15.31 10.30
N ARG A 183 -1.57 -14.26 10.22
CA ARG A 183 -0.28 -14.25 9.50
C ARG A 183 0.92 -14.29 10.43
N HIS A 184 0.70 -14.26 11.74
CA HIS A 184 1.76 -14.38 12.72
C HIS A 184 2.07 -15.86 12.97
N ALA A 185 3.35 -16.23 12.97
CA ALA A 185 3.76 -17.58 13.37
C ALA A 185 3.27 -17.87 14.79
N PRO A 186 2.84 -19.10 15.10
CA PRO A 186 2.30 -19.44 16.40
C PRO A 186 3.44 -19.67 17.41
N GLU A 187 4.22 -18.63 17.77
CA GLU A 187 5.13 -18.73 18.93
C GLU A 187 5.15 -17.46 19.80
N ALA A 188 5.02 -17.72 21.10
CA ALA A 188 5.36 -16.93 22.28
C ALA A 188 4.79 -15.49 22.42
N GLY A 189 3.65 -15.37 23.11
CA GLY A 189 3.35 -14.18 23.92
C GLY A 189 2.30 -13.19 23.39
N GLY A 190 1.16 -13.69 22.90
CA GLY A 190 0.05 -12.88 22.34
C GLY A 190 -0.72 -11.94 23.28
N GLN A 191 -0.17 -11.55 24.44
CA GLN A 191 -0.83 -10.61 25.37
C GLN A 191 -0.09 -9.26 25.53
N GLY A 192 1.16 -9.12 25.07
CA GLY A 192 1.96 -7.91 25.32
C GLY A 192 1.79 -6.76 24.32
N VAL A 193 1.45 -7.06 23.05
CA VAL A 193 1.50 -6.09 21.94
C VAL A 193 0.30 -5.12 21.89
N ARG A 194 -0.70 -5.31 22.76
CA ARG A 194 -1.93 -4.49 22.79
C ARG A 194 -1.77 -3.13 23.47
N LYS A 195 -0.75 -2.93 24.32
CA LYS A 195 -0.61 -1.68 25.07
C LYS A 195 -0.21 -0.54 24.13
N GLY A 196 -1.18 0.30 23.79
CA GLY A 196 -0.99 1.53 23.01
C GLY A 196 -1.55 1.46 21.58
N TYR A 197 -1.98 0.29 21.09
CA TYR A 197 -2.57 0.15 19.76
C TYR A 197 -4.09 0.25 19.79
N LEU A 198 -4.61 1.46 20.07
CA LEU A 198 -6.04 1.76 20.13
C LEU A 198 -6.27 3.22 19.74
N VAL A 199 -7.14 3.46 18.77
CA VAL A 199 -7.74 4.78 18.57
C VAL A 199 -8.97 4.90 19.43
N ASP A 200 -8.91 5.78 20.43
CA ASP A 200 -10.03 6.15 21.29
C ASP A 200 -10.26 7.68 21.24
N LYS A 201 -11.32 8.14 21.91
CA LYS A 201 -11.63 9.58 21.98
C LYS A 201 -10.54 10.37 22.72
N LYS A 202 -9.77 9.72 23.61
CA LYS A 202 -8.68 10.36 24.37
C LYS A 202 -7.52 10.71 23.45
N LEU A 203 -7.09 9.78 22.60
CA LEU A 203 -6.08 9.99 21.55
C LEU A 203 -6.52 11.14 20.64
N LEU A 204 -7.76 11.08 20.14
CA LEU A 204 -8.27 12.08 19.21
C LEU A 204 -8.51 13.48 19.84
N ARG A 205 -8.38 13.66 21.16
CA ARG A 205 -8.38 15.00 21.79
C ARG A 205 -7.05 15.72 21.65
N GLY A 206 -5.97 15.03 21.27
CA GLY A 206 -4.68 15.63 20.98
C GLY A 206 -4.80 16.77 19.96
N LYS A 207 -4.03 17.86 20.17
CA LYS A 207 -4.05 19.03 19.28
C LYS A 207 -3.67 18.64 17.85
N GLU A 208 -2.76 17.68 17.71
CA GLU A 208 -2.29 17.11 16.47
C GLU A 208 -3.40 16.39 15.67
N PHE A 209 -4.46 15.92 16.36
CA PHE A 209 -5.57 15.18 15.75
C PHE A 209 -6.83 16.02 15.48
N LYS A 210 -6.80 17.31 15.83
CA LYS A 210 -7.99 18.19 15.82
C LYS A 210 -8.69 18.23 14.45
N ARG A 211 -7.90 18.20 13.36
CA ARG A 211 -8.44 18.24 12.00
C ARG A 211 -8.44 16.88 11.33
N THR A 212 -7.72 15.88 11.83
CA THR A 212 -7.46 14.58 11.19
C THR A 212 -8.72 13.83 10.81
N ILE A 213 -8.73 13.16 9.65
CA ILE A 213 -9.74 12.14 9.33
C ILE A 213 -9.22 10.75 9.72
N VAL A 214 -10.06 9.93 10.32
CA VAL A 214 -9.72 8.56 10.74
C VAL A 214 -10.27 7.57 9.72
N MET A 215 -9.39 6.76 9.14
CA MET A 215 -9.69 5.82 8.07
C MET A 215 -9.27 4.41 8.46
N HIS A 216 -9.96 3.41 7.90
CA HIS A 216 -9.70 2.01 8.20
C HIS A 216 -10.27 1.12 7.08
N PRO A 217 -9.53 0.12 6.56
CA PRO A 217 -10.00 -0.72 5.45
C PRO A 217 -11.14 -1.67 5.83
N LEU A 218 -11.32 -1.92 7.13
CA LEU A 218 -12.24 -2.90 7.72
C LEU A 218 -11.91 -4.36 7.32
N PRO A 219 -12.43 -5.37 8.05
CA PRO A 219 -13.14 -5.28 9.34
C PRO A 219 -12.20 -4.84 10.47
N ARG A 220 -12.76 -4.18 11.49
CA ARG A 220 -12.03 -3.84 12.71
C ARG A 220 -12.20 -4.90 13.80
N VAL A 221 -11.24 -5.02 14.72
CA VAL A 221 -11.34 -5.93 15.89
C VAL A 221 -11.23 -5.14 17.19
N ASP A 222 -10.03 -4.68 17.53
CA ASP A 222 -9.72 -4.03 18.82
C ASP A 222 -9.04 -2.66 18.62
N GLU A 223 -8.66 -2.32 17.40
CA GLU A 223 -7.82 -1.17 17.06
C GLU A 223 -8.55 0.18 17.03
N LEU A 224 -9.89 0.15 16.94
CA LEU A 224 -10.74 1.34 16.97
C LEU A 224 -11.83 1.16 18.05
N ALA A 225 -11.89 2.06 19.02
CA ALA A 225 -12.94 2.05 20.04
C ALA A 225 -14.30 2.40 19.42
N TYR A 226 -15.38 1.76 19.88
CA TYR A 226 -16.74 2.01 19.38
C TYR A 226 -17.21 3.46 19.54
N GLU A 227 -16.73 4.17 20.57
CA GLU A 227 -17.05 5.59 20.78
C GLU A 227 -16.53 6.50 19.67
N VAL A 228 -15.54 6.04 18.89
CA VAL A 228 -14.97 6.79 17.76
C VAL A 228 -15.95 6.82 16.58
N ASP A 229 -16.93 5.92 16.52
CA ASP A 229 -17.96 5.88 15.45
C ASP A 229 -18.78 7.17 15.38
N ALA A 230 -19.08 7.73 16.55
CA ALA A 230 -19.83 8.98 16.68
C ALA A 230 -18.96 10.22 16.42
N ASP A 231 -17.64 10.08 16.31
CA ASP A 231 -16.75 11.19 16.01
C ASP A 231 -16.89 11.60 14.53
N PRO A 232 -17.16 12.88 14.21
CA PRO A 232 -17.34 13.33 12.83
C PRO A 232 -16.10 13.14 11.95
N ARG A 233 -14.92 12.94 12.55
CA ARG A 233 -13.66 12.65 11.84
C ARG A 233 -13.58 11.20 11.34
N SER A 234 -14.44 10.31 11.82
CA SER A 234 -14.44 8.90 11.45
C SER A 234 -15.02 8.70 10.05
N MET A 235 -14.19 8.22 9.14
CA MET A 235 -14.52 8.06 7.73
C MET A 235 -14.64 6.61 7.28
N TYR A 236 -14.25 5.62 8.07
CA TYR A 236 -14.17 4.22 7.63
C TYR A 236 -15.51 3.61 7.12
N PHE A 237 -16.67 3.99 7.68
CA PHE A 237 -17.95 3.56 7.11
C PHE A 237 -18.32 4.31 5.82
N LYS A 238 -18.01 5.62 5.74
CA LYS A 238 -18.17 6.41 4.51
C LYS A 238 -17.20 5.95 3.42
N GLN A 239 -16.01 5.51 3.80
CA GLN A 239 -15.00 4.89 2.93
C GLN A 239 -15.57 3.60 2.35
N ALA A 240 -16.10 2.70 3.19
CA ALA A 240 -16.74 1.46 2.71
C ALA A 240 -17.90 1.74 1.74
N SER A 241 -18.76 2.72 2.03
CA SER A 241 -19.87 3.08 1.12
C SER A 241 -19.39 3.71 -0.20
N ARG A 242 -18.27 4.45 -0.18
CA ARG A 242 -17.60 4.97 -1.40
C ARG A 242 -16.99 3.88 -2.26
N GLY A 243 -16.73 2.69 -1.70
CA GLY A 243 -16.18 1.56 -2.45
C GLY A 243 -17.10 1.10 -3.60
N VAL A 244 -18.42 1.17 -3.42
CA VAL A 244 -19.40 0.80 -4.45
C VAL A 244 -19.29 1.69 -5.70
N PRO A 245 -19.48 3.03 -5.62
CA PRO A 245 -19.37 3.89 -6.80
C PRO A 245 -17.97 3.91 -7.42
N VAL A 246 -16.90 3.78 -6.63
CA VAL A 246 -15.53 3.70 -7.17
C VAL A 246 -15.35 2.44 -8.02
N ARG A 247 -15.82 1.29 -7.56
CA ARG A 247 -15.75 0.03 -8.33
C ARG A 247 -16.67 0.06 -9.55
N MET A 248 -17.87 0.64 -9.43
CA MET A 248 -18.76 0.85 -10.58
C MET A 248 -18.08 1.71 -11.66
N ALA A 249 -17.41 2.79 -11.28
CA ALA A 249 -16.68 3.64 -12.21
C ALA A 249 -15.52 2.90 -12.89
N LEU A 250 -14.76 2.11 -12.13
CA LEU A 250 -13.66 1.29 -12.68
C LEU A 250 -14.17 0.25 -13.68
N ILE A 251 -15.25 -0.47 -13.35
CA ILE A 251 -15.84 -1.48 -14.23
C ILE A 251 -16.40 -0.81 -15.50
N ALA A 252 -17.12 0.30 -15.36
CA ALA A 252 -17.67 1.03 -16.49
C ALA A 252 -16.57 1.56 -17.43
N LEU A 253 -15.44 2.01 -16.88
CA LEU A 253 -14.27 2.44 -17.66
C LEU A 253 -13.65 1.26 -18.42
N LEU A 254 -13.40 0.13 -17.74
CA LEU A 254 -12.74 -1.04 -18.35
C LEU A 254 -13.60 -1.73 -19.42
N LEU A 255 -14.92 -1.67 -19.29
CA LEU A 255 -15.86 -2.20 -20.29
C LEU A 255 -16.18 -1.20 -21.42
N GLY A 256 -15.60 0.01 -21.40
CA GLY A 256 -15.90 1.05 -22.39
C GLY A 256 -17.31 1.63 -22.30
N ALA A 257 -18.05 1.38 -21.21
CA ALA A 257 -19.39 1.94 -20.99
C ALA A 257 -19.36 3.44 -20.63
N LYS A 258 -18.18 3.96 -20.24
CA LYS A 258 -17.93 5.39 -20.00
C LYS A 258 -16.57 5.78 -20.57
N GLU A 259 -16.59 6.72 -21.50
CA GLU A 259 -15.37 7.40 -21.94
C GLU A 259 -14.94 8.43 -20.88
N VAL A 260 -13.65 8.42 -20.54
CA VAL A 260 -13.05 9.40 -19.64
C VAL A 260 -11.91 10.07 -20.39
N THR A 261 -12.06 11.37 -20.64
CA THR A 261 -10.95 12.18 -21.13
C THR A 261 -9.99 12.43 -19.99
N ILE A 262 -8.85 11.73 -20.00
CA ILE A 262 -7.74 12.05 -19.11
C ILE A 262 -7.06 13.27 -19.73
N SER A 263 -7.21 14.44 -19.09
CA SER A 263 -6.43 15.61 -19.50
C SER A 263 -4.96 15.24 -19.44
N GLU A 264 -4.21 15.45 -20.53
CA GLU A 264 -2.75 15.40 -20.58
C GLU A 264 -2.17 16.53 -19.70
N GLY A 265 -2.42 16.47 -18.41
CA GLY A 265 -1.80 17.32 -17.41
C GLY A 265 -0.51 16.66 -16.96
N ASP A 266 0.59 17.41 -17.03
CA ASP A 266 1.93 17.11 -16.52
C ASP A 266 2.16 15.61 -16.19
N ASP A 267 2.48 14.81 -17.23
CA ASP A 267 2.88 13.39 -17.15
C ASP A 267 4.09 13.13 -16.24
N SER A 268 4.62 14.18 -15.60
CA SER A 268 5.64 14.13 -14.55
C SER A 268 5.30 13.16 -13.40
N PHE A 269 4.01 12.86 -13.19
CA PHE A 269 3.50 11.89 -12.20
C PHE A 269 3.61 10.42 -12.62
N ILE A 270 3.60 10.10 -13.91
CA ILE A 270 3.66 8.72 -14.43
C ILE A 270 5.06 8.46 -14.99
N ARG A 271 6.09 8.51 -14.14
CA ARG A 271 7.36 7.87 -14.48
C ARG A 271 7.20 6.36 -14.35
N LYS A 272 6.88 5.70 -15.46
CA LYS A 272 7.13 4.26 -15.60
C LYS A 272 8.65 4.11 -15.76
N VAL A 273 9.32 3.66 -14.71
CA VAL A 273 10.71 3.23 -14.83
C VAL A 273 10.68 1.92 -15.60
N ASP A 274 11.11 1.95 -16.86
CA ASP A 274 11.17 0.75 -17.69
C ASP A 274 12.45 -0.02 -17.39
N TYR A 275 12.34 -0.97 -16.47
CA TYR A 275 13.45 -1.84 -16.12
C TYR A 275 13.63 -2.94 -17.17
N PRO A 276 14.85 -3.16 -17.67
CA PRO A 276 15.10 -4.20 -18.65
C PRO A 276 14.82 -5.59 -18.07
N VAL A 277 14.25 -6.47 -18.89
CA VAL A 277 13.98 -7.86 -18.52
C VAL A 277 15.29 -8.64 -18.45
N TYR A 278 15.46 -9.41 -17.37
CA TYR A 278 16.57 -10.33 -17.20
C TYR A 278 16.36 -11.57 -18.07
N LYS A 279 17.15 -11.69 -19.14
CA LYS A 279 17.00 -12.73 -20.19
C LYS A 279 17.94 -13.92 -20.05
N ARG A 280 18.67 -14.09 -18.94
CA ARG A 280 19.57 -15.25 -18.79
C ARG A 280 18.77 -16.47 -18.36
N ASP A 281 19.02 -17.62 -18.97
CA ASP A 281 18.46 -18.95 -18.63
C ASP A 281 18.92 -19.48 -17.25
N SER A 282 19.52 -18.63 -16.41
CA SER A 282 19.89 -19.00 -15.05
C SER A 282 18.61 -19.33 -14.27
N GLY A 283 18.61 -20.48 -13.59
CA GLY A 283 17.50 -20.99 -12.77
C GLY A 283 17.19 -20.19 -11.51
N VAL A 284 17.23 -18.86 -11.60
CA VAL A 284 16.86 -17.92 -10.54
C VAL A 284 15.39 -18.14 -10.22
N ARG A 285 15.11 -18.45 -8.95
CA ARG A 285 13.75 -18.58 -8.44
C ARG A 285 13.40 -17.36 -7.62
N CYS A 286 12.12 -17.04 -7.58
CA CYS A 286 11.65 -15.97 -6.72
C CYS A 286 11.84 -16.42 -5.26
N PRO A 287 12.45 -15.61 -4.38
CA PRO A 287 12.64 -15.99 -2.98
C PRO A 287 11.32 -15.99 -2.18
N ASN A 288 10.26 -15.38 -2.72
CA ASN A 288 8.98 -15.26 -2.05
C ASN A 288 8.15 -16.55 -2.15
N PRO A 289 7.89 -17.27 -1.04
CA PRO A 289 7.18 -18.56 -1.07
C PRO A 289 5.71 -18.43 -1.48
N THR A 290 5.09 -17.25 -1.35
CA THR A 290 3.70 -17.01 -1.75
C THR A 290 3.56 -16.56 -3.21
N CYS A 291 4.68 -16.37 -3.92
CA CYS A 291 4.65 -15.98 -5.32
C CYS A 291 4.02 -17.09 -6.17
N VAL A 292 3.15 -16.70 -7.11
CA VAL A 292 2.49 -17.62 -8.05
C VAL A 292 3.50 -18.44 -8.86
N SER A 293 4.68 -17.90 -9.17
CA SER A 293 5.72 -18.61 -9.93
C SER A 293 6.39 -19.75 -9.17
N ASN A 294 6.14 -19.88 -7.87
CA ASN A 294 6.73 -20.92 -7.01
C ASN A 294 5.73 -22.04 -6.67
N GLN A 295 4.49 -21.95 -7.12
CA GLN A 295 3.42 -22.87 -6.70
C GLN A 295 3.45 -24.14 -7.55
N GLU A 296 3.36 -25.31 -6.92
CA GLU A 296 3.52 -26.61 -7.60
C GLU A 296 2.56 -26.83 -8.78
N THR A 297 1.35 -26.28 -8.70
CA THR A 297 0.37 -26.34 -9.80
C THR A 297 0.72 -25.43 -10.97
N GLU A 298 1.54 -24.40 -10.74
CA GLU A 298 1.84 -23.34 -11.70
C GLU A 298 3.22 -23.46 -12.33
N ILE A 299 4.22 -24.04 -11.63
CA ILE A 299 5.61 -24.14 -12.12
C ILE A 299 5.77 -24.85 -13.47
N ARG A 300 4.78 -25.64 -13.88
CA ARG A 300 4.76 -26.33 -15.18
C ARG A 300 4.37 -25.40 -16.34
N TYR A 301 3.66 -24.32 -16.04
CA TYR A 301 3.03 -23.44 -17.01
C TYR A 301 3.57 -22.02 -16.95
N ILE A 302 4.15 -21.62 -15.82
CA ILE A 302 4.65 -20.28 -15.56
C ILE A 302 6.15 -20.35 -15.30
N LYS A 303 6.92 -19.64 -16.12
CA LYS A 303 8.35 -19.44 -15.88
C LYS A 303 8.54 -18.21 -14.98
N PRO A 304 9.39 -18.27 -13.95
CA PRO A 304 9.80 -17.10 -13.21
C PRO A 304 10.49 -16.09 -14.13
N GLU A 305 10.04 -14.84 -14.11
CA GLU A 305 10.63 -13.75 -14.89
C GLU A 305 11.00 -12.58 -13.97
N PHE A 306 12.07 -11.87 -14.34
CA PHE A 306 12.65 -10.82 -13.51
C PHE A 306 13.01 -9.58 -14.33
N LYS A 307 12.94 -8.42 -13.69
CA LYS A 307 13.45 -7.14 -14.17
C LYS A 307 14.71 -6.75 -13.41
N ILE A 308 15.66 -6.12 -14.09
CA ILE A 308 16.91 -5.63 -13.50
C ILE A 308 16.67 -4.22 -12.95
N VAL A 309 16.67 -4.07 -11.62
CA VAL A 309 16.41 -2.80 -10.93
C VAL A 309 17.70 -2.05 -10.58
N SER A 310 18.78 -2.78 -10.34
CA SER A 310 20.13 -2.23 -10.19
C SER A 310 21.14 -3.19 -10.79
N LEU A 311 22.26 -2.67 -11.30
CA LEU A 311 23.39 -3.47 -11.77
C LEU A 311 24.49 -3.61 -10.71
N GLU A 312 24.54 -2.69 -9.74
CA GLU A 312 25.60 -2.60 -8.73
C GLU A 312 25.01 -2.32 -7.34
N PRO A 313 24.83 -3.34 -6.49
CA PRO A 313 24.86 -4.78 -6.83
C PRO A 313 23.67 -5.17 -7.74
N LEU A 314 23.83 -6.25 -8.52
CA LEU A 314 22.77 -6.77 -9.38
C LEU A 314 21.53 -7.10 -8.55
N THR A 315 20.47 -6.31 -8.73
CA THR A 315 19.20 -6.45 -8.03
C THR A 315 18.12 -6.80 -9.03
N LEU A 316 17.51 -7.97 -8.85
CA LEU A 316 16.42 -8.46 -9.68
C LEU A 316 15.09 -8.29 -8.94
N LYS A 317 14.04 -7.97 -9.68
CA LYS A 317 12.66 -7.85 -9.18
C LYS A 317 11.76 -8.80 -9.95
N CYS A 318 11.05 -9.68 -9.25
CA CYS A 318 10.11 -10.61 -9.86
C CYS A 318 8.98 -9.85 -10.59
N ILE A 319 8.61 -10.29 -11.80
CA ILE A 319 7.51 -9.66 -12.57
C ILE A 319 6.14 -9.88 -11.92
N TYR A 320 5.99 -10.96 -11.14
CA TYR A 320 4.70 -11.35 -10.56
C TYR A 320 4.44 -10.71 -9.20
N CYS A 321 5.33 -10.90 -8.22
CA CYS A 321 5.14 -10.39 -6.85
C CYS A 321 5.96 -9.13 -6.53
N GLU A 322 6.76 -8.65 -7.48
CA GLU A 322 7.60 -7.45 -7.33
C GLU A 322 8.57 -7.44 -6.13
N GLN A 323 8.88 -8.63 -5.59
CA GLN A 323 9.95 -8.85 -4.62
C GLN A 323 11.27 -9.19 -5.30
#